data_AF-A0A397WAY9-F1
#
_entry.id   AF-A0A397WAY9-F1
#
_cell.length_a   1.000
_cell.length_b   1.000
_cell.length_c   1.000
_cell.angle_alpha   90.00
_cell.angle_beta   90.00
_cell.angle_gamma   90.00
#
_symmetry.space_group_name_H-M   'P 1'
#
loop_
_entity.id
_entity.type
_entity.pdbx_description
1 polymer ?
#
loop_
_entity_poly.entity_id
_entity_poly.type
_entity_poly.pdbx_seq_one_letter_code
_entity_poly.pdbx_strand_id
1 'polypeptide(L)'
;MLSSCGCTNITPYPKSEYKEEFWSQSKDPTIDKANLKMLYEFRYLPLEPRDSKSLENTENSENLEESTFWNSFRNALIVNKRGQDRKTRILSIIADQFTYKQLRKNFSPNAIELARKYSRLYGPGAPQVECPKKSVQRMDEIKEIQFLSFFQDKNNVVQSSYQVDAKADVSILYMQDQKEALWTKFN
;
A
#
# COMPACT_ATOMS: atom_id res chain seq x y z
N MET A 1 22.34 -26.34 -21.19
CA MET A 1 20.94 -26.38 -21.64
C MET A 1 20.44 -25.00 -22.03
N LEU A 2 20.56 -23.97 -21.18
CA LEU A 2 20.15 -22.59 -21.52
C LEU A 2 21.15 -21.82 -22.41
N SER A 3 22.44 -22.17 -22.35
CA SER A 3 23.47 -21.62 -23.25
C SER A 3 23.18 -21.89 -24.74
N SER A 4 22.55 -23.02 -25.05
CA SER A 4 22.16 -23.41 -26.41
C SER A 4 21.00 -22.58 -26.97
N CYS A 5 20.28 -21.85 -26.12
CA CYS A 5 19.19 -20.95 -26.50
C CYS A 5 19.63 -19.47 -26.60
N GLY A 6 20.94 -19.21 -26.55
CA GLY A 6 21.49 -17.85 -26.58
C GLY A 6 21.45 -17.12 -25.23
N CYS A 7 21.13 -17.81 -24.13
CA CYS A 7 21.17 -17.20 -22.80
C CYS A 7 22.60 -17.17 -22.24
N THR A 8 22.93 -16.09 -21.55
CA THR A 8 24.21 -15.88 -20.88
C THR A 8 24.08 -16.13 -19.39
N ASN A 9 25.07 -16.80 -18.78
CA ASN A 9 25.08 -17.03 -17.35
C ASN A 9 25.54 -15.75 -16.63
N ILE A 10 24.71 -15.26 -15.71
CA ILE A 10 24.94 -14.02 -14.94
C ILE A 10 25.01 -14.28 -13.43
N THR A 11 25.24 -15.53 -13.03
CA THR A 11 25.35 -15.93 -11.62
C THR A 11 26.50 -15.18 -10.93
N PRO A 12 26.25 -14.43 -9.84
CA PRO A 12 27.25 -13.56 -9.22
C PRO A 12 28.17 -14.27 -8.22
N TYR A 13 27.90 -15.54 -7.90
CA TYR A 13 28.62 -16.34 -6.90
C TYR A 13 29.17 -17.65 -7.50
N PRO A 14 30.20 -18.26 -6.89
CA PRO A 14 30.75 -19.50 -7.39
C PRO A 14 29.77 -20.66 -7.20
N LYS A 15 29.70 -21.56 -8.19
CA LYS A 15 28.82 -22.73 -8.17
C LYS A 15 29.12 -23.71 -7.03
N SER A 16 30.21 -23.56 -6.30
CA SER A 16 30.51 -24.36 -5.11
C SER A 16 29.59 -24.00 -3.94
N GLU A 17 29.17 -22.74 -3.83
CA GLU A 17 28.43 -22.24 -2.66
C GLU A 17 26.92 -22.48 -2.75
N TYR A 18 26.35 -22.37 -3.95
CA TYR A 18 24.90 -22.44 -4.16
C TYR A 18 24.53 -23.33 -5.35
N LYS A 19 23.28 -23.81 -5.40
CA LYS A 19 22.78 -24.70 -6.48
C LYS A 19 22.14 -23.90 -7.62
N GLU A 20 21.58 -22.75 -7.30
CA GLU A 20 20.81 -21.90 -8.19
C GLU A 20 21.72 -21.19 -9.19
N GLU A 21 21.34 -21.21 -10.46
CA GLU A 21 22.02 -20.47 -11.53
C GLU A 21 21.08 -19.41 -12.11
N PHE A 22 21.61 -18.22 -12.34
CA PHE A 22 20.90 -17.13 -13.00
C PHE A 22 21.36 -16.96 -14.45
N TRP A 23 20.40 -16.82 -15.35
CA TRP A 23 20.63 -16.70 -16.79
C TRP A 23 19.85 -15.53 -17.35
N SER A 24 20.46 -14.73 -18.23
CA SER A 24 19.78 -13.66 -18.96
C SER A 24 19.76 -13.94 -20.46
N GLN A 25 18.63 -13.61 -21.08
CA GLN A 25 18.44 -13.64 -22.54
C GLN A 25 18.70 -12.26 -23.17
N SER A 26 19.14 -11.26 -22.39
CA SER A 26 19.50 -9.95 -22.90
C SER A 26 20.68 -10.05 -23.88
N LYS A 27 20.65 -9.22 -24.93
CA LYS A 27 21.79 -9.06 -25.85
C LYS A 27 23.02 -8.53 -25.11
N ASP A 28 22.79 -7.64 -24.15
CA ASP A 28 23.81 -7.07 -23.27
C ASP A 28 23.48 -7.39 -21.79
N PRO A 29 24.04 -8.47 -21.23
CA PRO A 29 23.73 -8.93 -19.87
C PRO A 29 24.55 -8.20 -18.78
N THR A 30 25.34 -7.18 -19.12
CA THR A 30 26.23 -6.46 -18.19
C THR A 30 25.45 -5.78 -17.06
N ILE A 31 24.33 -5.12 -17.40
CA ILE A 31 23.47 -4.45 -16.41
C ILE A 31 22.81 -5.47 -15.49
N ASP A 32 22.25 -6.55 -16.05
CA ASP A 32 21.62 -7.62 -15.27
C ASP A 32 22.62 -8.26 -14.30
N LYS A 33 23.85 -8.51 -14.77
CA LYS A 33 24.93 -9.06 -13.96
C LYS A 33 25.34 -8.11 -12.84
N ALA A 34 25.43 -6.81 -13.10
CA ALA A 34 25.74 -5.81 -12.08
C ALA A 34 24.65 -5.72 -11.01
N ASN A 35 23.38 -5.70 -11.43
CA ASN A 35 22.24 -5.66 -10.51
C ASN A 35 22.16 -6.93 -9.64
N LEU A 36 22.32 -8.12 -10.23
CA LEU A 36 22.36 -9.36 -9.45
C LEU A 36 23.52 -9.42 -8.47
N LYS A 37 24.71 -8.95 -8.89
CA LYS A 37 25.87 -8.87 -8.00
C LYS A 37 25.60 -7.95 -6.82
N MET A 38 25.00 -6.78 -7.07
CA MET A 38 24.60 -5.84 -6.03
C MET A 38 23.60 -6.47 -5.06
N LEU A 39 22.56 -7.16 -5.56
CA LEU A 39 21.59 -7.85 -4.72
C LEU A 39 22.22 -8.98 -3.88
N TYR A 40 23.24 -9.65 -4.41
CA TYR A 40 24.00 -10.67 -3.69
C TYR A 40 24.83 -10.06 -2.57
N GLU A 41 25.59 -9.01 -2.86
CA GLU A 41 26.43 -8.30 -1.89
C GLU A 41 25.60 -7.72 -0.74
N PHE A 42 24.41 -7.19 -1.04
CA PHE A 42 23.49 -6.66 -0.03
C PHE A 42 22.63 -7.74 0.66
N ARG A 43 22.86 -9.03 0.39
CA ARG A 43 22.10 -10.15 0.97
C ARG A 43 20.59 -10.09 0.74
N TYR A 44 20.15 -9.45 -0.35
CA TYR A 44 18.75 -9.42 -0.76
C TYR A 44 18.34 -10.62 -1.61
N LEU A 45 19.31 -11.43 -2.06
CA LEU A 45 19.04 -12.70 -2.73
C LEU A 45 18.89 -13.81 -1.68
N PRO A 46 17.68 -14.38 -1.50
CA PRO A 46 17.51 -15.55 -0.66
C PRO A 46 18.08 -16.77 -1.40
N LEU A 47 19.29 -17.19 -1.01
CA LEU A 47 19.99 -18.33 -1.59
C LEU A 47 20.17 -19.40 -0.53
N GLU A 48 19.91 -20.66 -0.87
CA GLU A 48 20.14 -21.79 0.02
C GLU A 48 21.53 -22.38 -0.23
N PRO A 49 22.43 -22.36 0.78
CA PRO A 49 23.76 -22.94 0.61
C PRO A 49 23.66 -24.41 0.20
N ARG A 50 24.52 -24.83 -0.72
CA ARG A 50 24.50 -26.19 -1.29
C ARG A 50 24.58 -27.29 -0.24
N ASP A 51 25.29 -27.02 0.86
CA ASP A 51 25.53 -27.94 1.98
C ASP A 51 24.65 -27.66 3.22
N SER A 52 23.70 -26.73 3.13
CA SER A 52 22.74 -26.51 4.19
C SER A 52 21.77 -27.69 4.28
N LYS A 53 22.13 -28.71 5.07
CA LYS A 53 21.11 -29.52 5.73
C LYS A 53 20.35 -28.55 6.65
N SER A 54 19.23 -28.02 6.17
CA SER A 54 18.17 -27.37 6.95
C SER A 54 18.68 -26.81 8.27
N LEU A 55 19.39 -25.67 8.22
CA LEU A 55 19.83 -24.98 9.43
C LEU A 55 18.63 -24.23 10.02
N GLU A 56 17.64 -24.98 10.48
CA GLU A 56 16.84 -24.53 11.61
C GLU A 56 17.83 -24.48 12.80
N ASN A 57 17.80 -23.40 13.57
CA ASN A 57 18.55 -23.18 14.81
C ASN A 57 19.89 -22.43 14.68
N THR A 58 19.83 -21.14 14.33
CA THR A 58 20.63 -20.14 15.05
C THR A 58 19.83 -18.85 15.21
N GLU A 59 18.85 -18.86 16.11
CA GLU A 59 18.10 -17.66 16.48
C GLU A 59 18.92 -16.83 17.48
N ASN A 60 19.66 -15.85 16.96
CA ASN A 60 19.96 -14.66 17.74
C ASN A 60 18.65 -13.89 17.91
N SER A 61 18.36 -13.39 19.12
CA SER A 61 17.09 -12.72 19.46
C SER A 61 16.68 -11.57 18.52
N GLU A 62 17.62 -10.90 17.86
CA GLU A 62 17.34 -9.83 16.89
C GLU A 62 16.89 -10.39 15.53
N ASN A 63 17.41 -11.55 15.13
CA ASN A 63 16.97 -12.27 13.92
C ASN A 63 15.55 -12.84 14.08
N LEU A 64 15.05 -13.02 15.31
CA LEU A 64 13.70 -13.50 15.56
C LEU A 64 12.64 -12.43 15.23
N GLU A 65 12.88 -11.16 15.57
CA GLU A 65 11.94 -10.06 15.24
C GLU A 65 11.88 -9.80 13.73
N GLU A 66 13.01 -9.91 13.05
CA GLU A 66 13.08 -9.72 11.61
C GLU A 66 12.49 -10.91 10.83
N SER A 67 12.77 -12.15 11.27
CA SER A 67 12.16 -13.34 10.69
C SER A 67 10.64 -13.39 10.93
N THR A 68 10.17 -13.02 12.13
CA THR A 68 8.73 -12.90 12.42
C THR A 68 8.09 -11.81 11.57
N PHE A 69 8.73 -10.66 11.36
CA PHE A 69 8.24 -9.63 10.45
C PHE A 69 8.05 -10.17 9.03
N TRP A 70 9.10 -10.75 8.44
CA TRP A 70 9.04 -11.21 7.05
C TRP A 70 8.08 -12.38 6.86
N ASN A 71 7.96 -13.29 7.83
CA ASN A 71 6.98 -14.36 7.79
C ASN A 71 5.55 -13.82 7.90
N SER A 72 5.32 -12.83 8.78
CA SER A 72 4.03 -12.14 8.90
C SER A 72 3.66 -11.41 7.60
N PHE A 73 4.65 -10.77 6.96
CA PHE A 73 4.48 -10.08 5.69
C PHE A 73 4.11 -11.07 4.56
N ARG A 74 4.82 -12.20 4.45
CA ARG A 74 4.48 -13.26 3.48
C ARG A 74 3.07 -13.80 3.69
N ASN A 75 2.71 -14.11 4.93
CA ASN A 75 1.37 -14.58 5.28
C ASN A 75 0.29 -13.55 4.91
N ALA A 76 0.52 -12.27 5.21
CA ALA A 76 -0.39 -11.20 4.84
C ALA A 76 -0.59 -11.10 3.32
N LEU A 77 0.46 -11.30 2.51
CA LEU A 77 0.35 -11.32 1.06
C LEU A 77 -0.44 -12.52 0.53
N ILE A 78 -0.23 -13.72 1.09
CA ILE A 78 -0.93 -14.94 0.68
C ILE A 78 -2.44 -14.83 0.97
N VAL A 79 -2.79 -14.28 2.13
CA VAL A 79 -4.18 -14.17 2.58
C VAL A 79 -4.91 -13.01 1.90
N ASN A 80 -4.19 -11.97 1.47
CA ASN A 80 -4.76 -10.79 0.84
C ASN A 80 -5.01 -10.98 -0.67
N LYS A 81 -5.90 -11.89 -1.04
CA LYS A 81 -6.08 -12.23 -2.46
C LYS A 81 -6.67 -11.10 -3.32
N ARG A 82 -7.67 -10.29 -2.90
CA ARG A 82 -8.37 -9.35 -3.83
C ARG A 82 -9.08 -8.07 -3.28
N GLY A 83 -8.79 -7.50 -2.11
CA GLY A 83 -9.53 -6.31 -1.58
C GLY A 83 -9.03 -4.90 -2.00
N GLN A 84 -9.80 -3.83 -1.69
CA GLN A 84 -9.41 -2.42 -1.90
C GLN A 84 -8.46 -1.86 -0.81
N ASP A 85 -8.58 -2.31 0.44
CA ASP A 85 -7.77 -1.83 1.58
C ASP A 85 -6.47 -2.64 1.81
N ARG A 86 -5.75 -2.95 0.74
CA ARG A 86 -4.63 -3.91 0.80
C ARG A 86 -3.55 -3.50 1.79
N LYS A 87 -3.21 -2.21 1.84
CA LYS A 87 -2.14 -1.68 2.72
C LYS A 87 -2.56 -1.78 4.18
N THR A 88 -3.74 -1.27 4.52
CA THR A 88 -4.27 -1.27 5.89
C THR A 88 -4.44 -2.70 6.41
N ARG A 89 -4.95 -3.61 5.57
CA ARG A 89 -5.09 -5.02 5.91
C ARG A 89 -3.73 -5.69 6.15
N ILE A 90 -2.76 -5.51 5.25
CA ILE A 90 -1.40 -6.08 5.42
C ILE A 90 -0.77 -5.56 6.72
N LEU A 91 -0.82 -4.25 6.95
CA LEU A 91 -0.26 -3.64 8.15
C LEU A 91 -0.97 -4.13 9.42
N SER A 92 -2.29 -4.28 9.39
CA SER A 92 -3.05 -4.80 10.54
C SER A 92 -2.68 -6.24 10.89
N ILE A 93 -2.52 -7.12 9.88
CA ILE A 93 -2.14 -8.53 10.06
C ILE A 93 -0.74 -8.61 10.66
N ILE A 94 0.20 -7.82 10.16
CA ILE A 94 1.57 -7.77 10.68
C ILE A 94 1.56 -7.26 12.11
N ALA A 95 0.88 -6.14 12.38
CA ALA A 95 0.81 -5.54 13.72
C ALA A 95 0.21 -6.49 14.77
N ASP A 96 -0.64 -7.43 14.37
CA ASP A 96 -1.23 -8.42 15.28
C ASP A 96 -0.20 -9.48 15.76
N GLN A 97 0.87 -9.71 14.98
CA GLN A 97 1.94 -10.65 15.32
C GLN A 97 2.95 -10.09 16.32
N PHE A 98 2.95 -8.76 16.54
CA PHE A 98 3.87 -8.09 17.45
C PHE A 98 3.22 -7.74 18.79
N THR A 99 4.01 -7.84 19.86
CA THR A 99 3.59 -7.44 21.20
C THR A 99 3.40 -5.92 21.26
N TYR A 100 2.45 -5.46 22.08
CA TYR A 100 2.19 -4.03 22.26
C TYR A 100 3.46 -3.25 22.65
N LYS A 101 4.30 -3.83 23.52
CA LYS A 101 5.59 -3.25 23.94
C LYS A 101 6.55 -3.03 22.76
N GLN A 102 6.59 -3.94 21.80
CA GLN A 102 7.44 -3.83 20.60
C GLN A 102 6.93 -2.71 19.69
N LEU A 103 5.62 -2.69 19.40
CA LEU A 103 5.02 -1.67 18.55
C LEU A 103 5.10 -0.27 19.16
N ARG A 104 4.95 -0.15 20.49
CA ARG A 104 4.95 1.14 21.19
C ARG A 104 6.30 1.87 21.13
N LYS A 105 7.40 1.18 20.78
CA LYS A 105 8.70 1.82 20.54
C LYS A 105 8.63 2.83 19.39
N ASN A 106 7.87 2.51 18.33
CA ASN A 106 7.87 3.28 17.08
C ASN A 106 6.50 3.88 16.71
N PHE A 107 5.40 3.37 17.30
CA PHE A 107 4.04 3.74 16.92
C PHE A 107 3.23 4.31 18.09
N SER A 108 2.30 5.21 17.77
CA SER A 108 1.38 5.80 18.75
C SER A 108 0.33 4.78 19.25
N PRO A 109 -0.18 4.93 20.48
CA PRO A 109 -1.21 4.04 21.04
C PRO A 109 -2.43 3.92 20.13
N ASN A 110 -2.92 5.06 19.62
CA ASN A 110 -4.11 5.10 18.77
C ASN A 110 -3.88 4.35 17.46
N ALA A 111 -2.69 4.46 16.85
CA ALA A 111 -2.37 3.73 15.63
C ALA A 111 -2.37 2.21 15.85
N ILE A 112 -1.80 1.76 16.98
CA ILE A 112 -1.77 0.33 17.34
C ILE A 112 -3.19 -0.19 17.59
N GLU A 113 -4.02 0.58 18.30
CA GLU A 113 -5.39 0.20 18.59
C GLU A 113 -6.25 0.10 17.31
N LEU A 114 -6.13 1.09 16.41
CA LEU A 114 -6.82 1.07 15.12
C LEU A 114 -6.39 -0.12 14.27
N ALA A 115 -5.08 -0.40 14.19
CA ALA A 115 -4.56 -1.53 13.45
C ALA A 115 -5.09 -2.87 14.01
N ARG A 116 -5.10 -3.04 15.34
CA ARG A 116 -5.61 -4.26 15.98
C ARG A 116 -7.13 -4.43 15.83
N LYS A 117 -7.90 -3.34 15.98
CA LYS A 117 -9.34 -3.35 15.68
C LYS A 117 -9.59 -3.77 14.24
N TYR A 118 -8.81 -3.23 13.30
CA TYR A 118 -8.92 -3.58 11.89
C TYR A 118 -8.54 -5.04 11.63
N SER A 119 -7.48 -5.57 12.25
CA SER A 119 -7.11 -7.00 12.15
C SER A 119 -8.23 -7.90 12.66
N ARG A 120 -8.88 -7.56 13.77
CA ARG A 120 -9.99 -8.39 14.30
C ARG A 120 -11.22 -8.41 13.40
N LEU A 121 -11.51 -7.29 12.75
CA LEU A 121 -12.66 -7.15 11.85
C LEU A 121 -12.39 -7.71 10.45
N TYR A 122 -11.16 -7.56 9.95
CA TYR A 122 -10.78 -7.79 8.55
C TYR A 122 -9.52 -8.66 8.39
N GLY A 123 -9.20 -9.45 9.40
CA GLY A 123 -7.97 -10.23 9.52
C GLY A 123 -7.86 -11.40 8.53
N PRO A 124 -6.93 -12.32 8.78
CA PRO A 124 -6.72 -13.44 7.87
C PRO A 124 -7.96 -14.34 7.83
N GLY A 125 -8.51 -14.56 6.64
CA GLY A 125 -9.76 -15.30 6.45
C GLY A 125 -11.04 -14.47 6.44
N ALA A 126 -10.97 -13.17 6.79
CA ALA A 126 -12.13 -12.29 6.68
C ALA A 126 -12.56 -12.09 5.21
N PRO A 127 -13.88 -12.05 4.94
CA PRO A 127 -14.40 -11.81 3.60
C PRO A 127 -13.93 -10.47 3.06
N GLN A 128 -13.82 -10.39 1.73
CA GLN A 128 -13.45 -9.15 1.07
C GLN A 128 -14.53 -8.09 1.32
N VAL A 129 -14.15 -6.88 1.73
CA VAL A 129 -15.06 -5.73 1.73
C VAL A 129 -15.46 -5.48 0.28
N GLU A 130 -16.72 -5.75 -0.05
CA GLU A 130 -17.29 -5.39 -1.34
C GLU A 130 -17.45 -3.88 -1.37
N CYS A 131 -16.49 -3.19 -2.02
CA CYS A 131 -16.71 -1.80 -2.34
C CYS A 131 -17.88 -1.71 -3.33
N PRO A 132 -18.87 -0.83 -3.08
CA PRO A 132 -19.96 -0.65 -4.01
C PRO A 132 -19.39 -0.26 -5.36
N LYS A 133 -19.86 -0.92 -6.42
CA LYS A 133 -19.49 -0.57 -7.80
C LYS A 133 -19.99 0.84 -8.08
N LYS A 134 -19.09 1.82 -8.06
CA LYS A 134 -19.41 3.18 -8.45
C LYS A 134 -19.38 3.27 -9.97
N SER A 135 -20.53 3.51 -10.57
CA SER A 135 -20.61 4.00 -11.95
C SER A 135 -20.38 5.50 -11.91
N VAL A 136 -19.32 5.97 -12.55
CA VAL A 136 -19.06 7.40 -12.72
C VAL A 136 -19.38 7.73 -14.17
N GLN A 137 -20.40 8.56 -14.39
CA GLN A 137 -20.61 9.17 -15.70
C GLN A 137 -19.68 10.36 -15.82
N ARG A 138 -18.94 10.45 -16.94
CA ARG A 138 -18.21 11.68 -17.26
C ARG A 138 -19.22 12.78 -17.48
N MET A 139 -18.94 13.95 -16.91
CA MET A 139 -19.72 15.15 -17.18
C MET A 139 -19.52 15.53 -18.65
N ASP A 140 -20.58 16.03 -19.30
CA ASP A 140 -20.46 16.56 -20.65
C ASP A 140 -19.51 17.78 -20.65
N GLU A 141 -18.74 17.98 -21.72
CA GLU A 141 -17.74 19.06 -21.80
C GLU A 141 -18.32 20.43 -21.49
N ILE A 142 -19.55 20.70 -21.94
CA ILE A 142 -20.26 21.97 -21.67
C ILE A 142 -20.50 22.16 -20.17
N LYS A 143 -20.91 21.09 -19.47
CA LYS A 143 -21.18 21.13 -18.03
C LYS A 143 -19.88 21.24 -17.23
N GLU A 144 -18.81 20.59 -17.69
CA GLU A 144 -17.47 20.71 -17.09
C GLU A 144 -16.92 22.14 -17.22
N ILE A 145 -17.06 22.77 -18.39
CA ILE A 145 -16.67 24.16 -18.60
C ILE A 145 -17.47 25.11 -17.71
N GLN A 146 -18.79 24.90 -17.59
CA GLN A 146 -19.64 25.69 -16.69
C GLN A 146 -19.25 25.51 -15.23
N PHE A 147 -18.98 24.26 -14.81
CA PHE A 147 -18.52 23.95 -13.48
C PHE A 147 -17.18 24.65 -13.17
N LEU A 148 -16.19 24.53 -14.07
CA LEU A 148 -14.91 25.19 -13.91
C LEU A 148 -15.04 26.72 -13.89
N SER A 149 -15.87 27.30 -14.75
CA SER A 149 -16.15 28.74 -14.79
C SER A 149 -16.76 29.22 -13.48
N PHE A 150 -17.68 28.44 -12.89
CA PHE A 150 -18.30 28.75 -11.59
C PHE A 150 -17.25 28.80 -10.46
N PHE A 151 -16.32 27.84 -10.42
CA PHE A 151 -15.28 27.79 -9.39
C PHE A 151 -14.09 28.72 -9.65
N GLN A 152 -13.95 29.25 -10.86
CA GLN A 152 -12.95 30.28 -11.16
C GLN A 152 -13.46 31.70 -10.87
N ASP A 153 -14.78 31.87 -10.81
CA ASP A 153 -15.38 33.15 -10.43
C ASP A 153 -15.16 33.41 -8.94
N LYS A 154 -14.32 34.41 -8.67
CA LYS A 154 -14.02 34.86 -7.31
C LYS A 154 -15.30 35.32 -6.59
N ASN A 155 -16.32 35.82 -7.26
CA ASN A 155 -17.56 36.21 -6.58
C ASN A 155 -18.33 35.01 -6.01
N ASN A 156 -18.16 33.83 -6.61
CA ASN A 156 -18.80 32.59 -6.16
C ASN A 156 -17.93 31.79 -5.17
N VAL A 157 -16.59 31.87 -5.31
CA VAL A 157 -15.63 31.10 -4.51
C VAL A 157 -15.01 31.87 -3.36
N VAL A 158 -15.05 33.21 -3.38
CA VAL A 158 -14.72 34.00 -2.20
C VAL A 158 -15.73 33.64 -1.13
N GLN A 159 -15.30 32.80 -0.18
CA GLN A 159 -15.95 32.56 1.10
C GLN A 159 -16.03 33.90 1.86
N SER A 160 -16.99 34.73 1.49
CA SER A 160 -17.57 35.73 2.37
C SER A 160 -18.85 35.19 3.02
N SER A 161 -18.97 33.86 3.18
CA SER A 161 -20.05 33.19 3.91
C SER A 161 -20.12 33.54 5.40
N TYR A 162 -19.34 34.54 5.84
CA TYR A 162 -19.41 35.19 7.15
C TYR A 162 -19.67 36.69 7.01
N GLN A 163 -20.36 37.15 5.96
CA GLN A 163 -20.98 38.47 6.07
C GLN A 163 -22.08 38.37 7.11
N VAL A 164 -21.89 39.13 8.18
CA VAL A 164 -22.84 39.30 9.27
C VAL A 164 -23.73 40.49 8.88
N ASP A 165 -25.05 40.35 9.03
CA ASP A 165 -25.94 41.49 8.80
C ASP A 165 -25.60 42.59 9.82
N ALA A 166 -25.13 43.74 9.32
CA ALA A 166 -24.67 44.86 10.14
C ALA A 166 -25.75 45.42 11.10
N LYS A 167 -27.02 45.08 10.89
CA LYS A 167 -28.12 45.46 11.79
C LYS A 167 -28.47 44.40 12.84
N ALA A 168 -28.22 43.12 12.57
CA ALA A 168 -28.68 42.00 13.39
C ALA A 168 -27.56 41.22 14.09
N ASP A 169 -26.30 41.40 13.68
CA ASP A 169 -25.12 40.67 14.15
C ASP A 169 -25.22 39.12 14.02
N VAL A 170 -26.07 38.66 13.08
CA VAL A 170 -26.24 37.23 12.74
C VAL A 170 -25.61 36.95 11.38
N SER A 171 -24.92 35.81 11.26
CA SER A 171 -24.36 35.31 10.01
C SER A 171 -25.45 35.15 8.94
N ILE A 172 -25.29 35.80 7.78
CA ILE A 172 -26.24 35.70 6.68
C ILE A 172 -26.15 34.28 6.09
N LEU A 173 -27.19 33.50 6.37
CA LEU A 173 -27.29 32.06 6.15
C LEU A 173 -27.61 31.72 4.68
N TYR A 174 -26.78 32.17 3.73
CA TYR A 174 -27.10 32.13 2.29
C TYR A 174 -27.24 30.70 1.71
N MET A 175 -26.80 29.66 2.43
CA MET A 175 -26.76 28.27 1.93
C MET A 175 -27.81 27.33 2.54
N GLN A 176 -28.61 27.78 3.51
CA GLN A 176 -29.60 26.90 4.15
C GLN A 176 -30.91 26.84 3.37
N ASP A 177 -31.41 27.98 2.88
CA ASP A 177 -32.73 28.04 2.22
C ASP A 177 -32.75 27.45 0.81
N GLN A 178 -31.62 27.40 0.11
CA GLN A 178 -31.57 26.79 -1.22
C GLN A 178 -31.36 25.27 -1.20
N LYS A 179 -30.98 24.69 -0.06
CA LYS A 179 -30.77 23.24 0.02
C LYS A 179 -32.08 22.48 -0.17
N GLU A 180 -33.14 22.81 0.56
CA GLU A 180 -34.45 22.14 0.40
C GLU A 180 -35.01 22.28 -1.02
N ALA A 181 -34.89 23.46 -1.62
CA ALA A 181 -35.33 23.71 -2.99
C ALA A 181 -34.50 22.93 -4.03
N LEU A 182 -33.20 22.74 -3.80
CA LEU A 182 -32.35 21.91 -4.67
C LEU A 182 -32.64 20.42 -4.46
N TRP A 183 -32.86 19.98 -3.22
CA TRP A 183 -33.20 18.59 -2.90
C TRP A 183 -34.53 18.14 -3.50
N THR A 184 -35.54 19.01 -3.53
CA THR A 184 -36.85 18.73 -4.15
C THR A 184 -36.81 18.75 -5.68
N LYS A 185 -35.84 19.44 -6.28
CA LYS A 185 -35.72 19.57 -7.75
C LYS A 185 -34.96 18.42 -8.41
N PHE A 186 -34.05 17.78 -7.67
CA PHE A 186 -33.13 16.77 -8.21
C PHE A 186 -33.33 15.35 -7.65
N ASN A 187 -34.28 15.15 -6.73
CA ASN A 187 -34.87 13.85 -6.40
C ASN A 187 -36.24 13.71 -7.08
#